data_AF-A0A2U7NYK2-F1
#
_entry.id   AF-A0A2U7NYK2-F1
#
_cell.length_a   1.000
_cell.length_b   1.000
_cell.length_c   1.000
_cell.angle_alpha   90.00
_cell.angle_beta   90.00
_cell.angle_gamma   90.00
#
_symmetry.space_group_name_H-M   'P 1'
#
loop_
_entity.id
_entity.type
_entity.pdbx_description
1 polymer ?
#
loop_
_entity_poly.entity_id
_entity_poly.type
_entity_poly.pdbx_seq_one_letter_code
_entity_poly.pdbx_strand_id
1 'polypeptide(L)'
;MSKKIIFSSALVATSLFLTSCGNAQLGTFQDEMKDEQRSYAKNIDEYISKLEGFTEGKFDSKADINVSAEIPNDFKGQFSVKSNSKSIFENGNLAGQGNIDLGLSFSTAEKPKLTQLEEIAGGNADAKTSIGWGFVDKNLLFSVKDLSLVSKIKDVDLKSQFESVKTKLAGNWISFDFSKNKEFLTFFEEVLKKSSKSTEIVAGYKEFLVTLVSGDIFKDAQKTKYKDGNTEYDAYSFKIDEQKLRNHIKVSASAFLDVVSKIQPDLKEEKASILKDLEEGLVNLKVTQFEGYLYKKGSSTNLVIEKLAFEGMPKDQFITIKILENEIIISNNPALDGKFAFSLKNDSSNLAYNVDIFPTDEKDGKINFSGNLKITRSGNSIDSKFDFKATAIGAKPKEMGIDQAVFAFSVSQNTKKDDSIKITKESIVGNGKILTDEESQKLFQEVFGGIVPIVPAGNLNSVEVEVSSGATTEATINTGTTVEIKTSSGTTNEKKVETKAN
;
A
#
# COMPACT_ATOMS: atom_id res chain seq x y z
N MET A 1 -7.08 0.36 14.40
CA MET A 1 -5.96 1.00 13.67
C MET A 1 -5.29 1.98 14.63
N SER A 2 -3.98 1.89 14.88
CA SER A 2 -3.37 2.69 15.97
C SER A 2 -3.38 4.19 15.58
N LYS A 3 -3.96 5.04 16.44
CA LYS A 3 -4.04 6.50 16.25
C LYS A 3 -2.67 7.17 16.02
N LYS A 4 -1.57 6.47 16.36
CA LYS A 4 -0.18 6.92 16.17
C LYS A 4 0.27 6.90 14.70
N ILE A 5 -0.25 5.98 13.87
CA ILE A 5 0.14 5.84 12.45
C ILE A 5 -0.43 6.99 11.59
N ILE A 6 -1.59 7.54 11.95
CA ILE A 6 -2.24 8.65 11.24
C ILE A 6 -1.46 9.96 11.41
N PHE A 7 -0.91 10.20 12.61
CA PHE A 7 -0.10 11.40 12.89
C PHE A 7 1.26 11.35 12.18
N SER A 8 1.89 10.17 12.13
CA SER A 8 3.14 9.95 11.39
C SER A 8 2.95 10.13 9.88
N SER A 9 1.85 9.63 9.31
CA SER A 9 1.57 9.76 7.87
C SER A 9 1.20 11.20 7.46
N ALA A 10 0.56 11.99 8.33
CA ALA A 10 0.36 13.42 8.12
C ALA A 10 1.68 14.21 8.15
N LEU A 11 2.62 13.88 9.05
CA LEU A 11 3.95 14.48 9.10
C LEU A 11 4.84 14.10 7.91
N VAL A 12 4.75 12.85 7.45
CA VAL A 12 5.42 12.37 6.23
C VAL A 12 4.87 13.07 4.99
N ALA A 13 3.54 13.27 4.91
CA ALA A 13 2.91 14.00 3.82
C ALA A 13 3.29 15.49 3.79
N THR A 14 3.50 16.15 4.94
CA THR A 14 4.04 17.53 4.97
C THR A 14 5.49 17.64 4.55
N SER A 15 6.27 16.60 4.88
CA SER A 15 7.70 16.64 4.65
C SER A 15 8.04 16.68 3.15
N LEU A 16 7.11 16.22 2.30
CA LEU A 16 7.19 16.15 0.84
C LEU A 16 7.45 17.49 0.13
N PHE A 17 7.21 18.62 0.80
CA PHE A 17 7.11 19.92 0.15
C PHE A 17 8.06 20.97 0.73
N LEU A 18 8.97 20.57 1.63
CA LEU A 18 9.85 21.52 2.28
C LEU A 18 11.15 21.68 1.49
N THR A 19 11.17 22.62 0.55
CA THR A 19 12.43 23.18 0.04
C THR A 19 12.45 24.67 0.35
N SER A 20 13.50 25.10 1.05
CA SER A 20 13.70 26.51 1.38
C SER A 20 14.20 27.27 0.17
N CYS A 21 13.49 28.33 -0.23
CA CYS A 21 13.95 29.29 -1.23
C CYS A 21 14.07 30.67 -0.56
N GLY A 22 15.28 31.05 -0.14
CA GLY A 22 15.47 32.28 0.63
C GLY A 22 16.65 33.14 0.18
N ASN A 23 16.64 34.40 0.63
CA ASN A 23 17.78 35.32 0.55
C ASN A 23 18.92 34.89 1.51
N ALA A 24 20.15 35.32 1.22
CA ALA A 24 21.34 34.95 1.99
C ALA A 24 21.49 35.64 3.36
N GLN A 25 20.67 36.66 3.66
CA GLN A 25 20.70 37.39 4.94
C GLN A 25 19.45 37.07 5.76
N LEU A 26 19.62 36.91 7.08
CA LEU A 26 18.54 36.65 8.03
C LEU A 26 17.69 37.91 8.25
N GLY A 27 16.46 37.89 7.75
CA GLY A 27 15.43 38.93 7.92
C GLY A 27 14.79 38.88 9.31
N THR A 28 13.54 39.35 9.44
CA THR A 28 12.80 39.17 10.70
C THR A 28 12.29 37.74 10.82
N PHE A 29 12.17 37.21 12.05
CA PHE A 29 11.64 35.87 12.27
C PHE A 29 10.29 35.63 11.57
N GLN A 30 9.39 36.62 11.62
CA GLN A 30 8.05 36.53 11.04
C GLN A 30 8.08 36.51 9.51
N ASP A 31 8.98 37.29 8.89
CA ASP A 31 9.11 37.30 7.44
C ASP A 31 9.71 35.98 6.94
N GLU A 32 10.76 35.49 7.59
CA GLU A 32 11.41 34.21 7.23
C GLU A 32 10.44 33.03 7.35
N MET A 33 9.67 32.96 8.44
CA MET A 33 8.66 31.90 8.61
C MET A 33 7.57 31.97 7.54
N LYS A 34 7.08 33.17 7.19
CA LYS A 34 6.06 33.33 6.14
C LYS A 34 6.60 32.97 4.77
N ASP A 35 7.84 33.33 4.47
CA ASP A 35 8.47 33.02 3.18
C ASP A 35 8.69 31.51 3.03
N GLU A 36 9.11 30.81 4.09
CA GLU A 36 9.16 29.34 4.10
C GLU A 36 7.78 28.70 3.88
N GLN A 37 6.77 29.13 4.62
CA GLN A 37 5.39 28.64 4.46
C GLN A 37 4.86 28.83 3.04
N ARG A 38 5.16 29.98 2.41
CA ARG A 38 4.82 30.26 1.01
C ARG A 38 5.58 29.34 0.05
N SER A 39 6.87 29.10 0.30
CA SER A 39 7.68 28.16 -0.50
C SER A 39 7.06 26.76 -0.46
N TYR A 40 6.66 26.30 0.72
CA TYR A 40 6.03 25.00 0.91
C TYR A 40 4.69 24.89 0.20
N ALA A 41 3.83 25.90 0.33
CA ALA A 41 2.57 25.97 -0.41
C ALA A 41 2.80 25.95 -1.92
N LYS A 42 3.79 26.70 -2.42
CA LYS A 42 4.15 26.71 -3.84
C LYS A 42 4.62 25.34 -4.33
N ASN A 43 5.42 24.62 -3.53
CA ASN A 43 5.87 23.27 -3.88
C ASN A 43 4.71 22.25 -3.93
N ILE A 44 3.73 22.38 -3.02
CA ILE A 44 2.48 21.60 -3.07
C ILE A 44 1.76 21.89 -4.39
N ASP A 45 1.59 23.17 -4.74
CA ASP A 45 0.96 23.60 -5.98
C ASP A 45 1.67 23.03 -7.21
N GLU A 46 3.00 23.14 -7.27
CA GLU A 46 3.81 22.61 -8.35
C GLU A 46 3.66 21.08 -8.46
N TYR A 47 3.68 20.35 -7.34
CA TYR A 47 3.50 18.90 -7.34
C TYR A 47 2.10 18.49 -7.82
N ILE A 48 1.04 19.12 -7.29
CA ILE A 48 -0.34 18.82 -7.66
C ILE A 48 -0.60 19.17 -9.14
N SER A 49 -0.03 20.27 -9.64
CA SER A 49 -0.13 20.66 -11.06
C SER A 49 0.44 19.61 -12.03
N LYS A 50 1.39 18.78 -11.58
CA LYS A 50 1.90 17.66 -12.40
C LYS A 50 0.84 16.58 -12.63
N LEU A 51 -0.13 16.45 -11.73
CA LEU A 51 -1.22 15.47 -11.80
C LEU A 51 -2.46 16.03 -12.50
N GLU A 52 -2.59 17.36 -12.57
CA GLU A 52 -3.73 18.02 -13.22
C GLU A 52 -3.90 17.59 -14.67
N GLY A 53 -5.16 17.29 -15.01
CA GLY A 53 -5.54 16.79 -16.32
C GLY A 53 -5.41 15.28 -16.48
N PHE A 54 -4.68 14.55 -15.65
CA PHE A 54 -4.61 13.07 -15.73
C PHE A 54 -5.69 12.36 -14.90
N THR A 55 -6.74 13.09 -14.54
CA THR A 55 -7.92 12.61 -13.83
C THR A 55 -9.03 12.12 -14.75
N GLU A 56 -9.11 12.68 -15.97
CA GLU A 56 -10.12 12.36 -16.98
C GLU A 56 -9.49 12.42 -18.39
N GLY A 57 -9.94 11.55 -19.28
CA GLY A 57 -9.55 11.48 -20.68
C GLY A 57 -9.26 10.05 -21.13
N LYS A 58 -8.45 9.95 -22.18
CA LYS A 58 -8.05 8.67 -22.76
C LYS A 58 -6.56 8.46 -22.61
N PHE A 59 -6.18 7.27 -22.17
CA PHE A 59 -4.82 7.02 -21.72
C PHE A 59 -4.27 5.71 -22.27
N ASP A 60 -3.03 5.78 -22.76
CA ASP A 60 -2.14 4.64 -22.98
C ASP A 60 -1.21 4.53 -21.78
N SER A 61 -1.32 3.45 -21.03
CA SER A 61 -0.69 3.26 -19.73
C SER A 61 0.12 1.96 -19.69
N LYS A 62 1.36 2.07 -19.24
CA LYS A 62 2.23 0.94 -18.89
C LYS A 62 2.49 0.94 -17.40
N ALA A 63 2.42 -0.22 -16.77
CA ALA A 63 2.77 -0.39 -15.37
C ALA A 63 3.68 -1.60 -15.17
N ASP A 64 4.65 -1.47 -14.28
CA ASP A 64 5.53 -2.55 -13.83
C ASP A 64 5.52 -2.54 -12.30
N ILE A 65 4.97 -3.59 -11.69
CA ILE A 65 4.86 -3.77 -10.24
C ILE A 65 5.73 -4.96 -9.87
N ASN A 66 6.60 -4.81 -8.88
CA ASN A 66 7.38 -5.91 -8.33
C ASN A 66 7.20 -5.95 -6.82
N VAL A 67 6.99 -7.15 -6.28
CA VAL A 67 7.00 -7.46 -4.86
C VAL A 67 8.06 -8.53 -4.66
N SER A 68 8.93 -8.38 -3.68
CA SER A 68 9.90 -9.40 -3.33
C SER A 68 10.03 -9.57 -1.84
N ALA A 69 10.22 -10.80 -1.39
CA ALA A 69 10.58 -11.14 -0.02
C ALA A 69 11.84 -12.00 -0.05
N GLU A 70 12.78 -11.72 0.84
CA GLU A 70 14.06 -12.41 0.90
C GLU A 70 14.49 -12.62 2.35
N ILE A 71 14.95 -13.83 2.63
CA ILE A 71 15.73 -14.19 3.82
C ILE A 71 17.09 -14.63 3.27
N PRO A 72 18.15 -13.83 3.45
CA PRO A 72 19.44 -14.09 2.82
C PRO A 72 19.93 -15.51 3.09
N ASN A 73 20.36 -16.20 2.04
CA ASN A 73 20.81 -17.59 2.01
C ASN A 73 19.75 -18.65 2.34
N ASP A 74 18.48 -18.28 2.53
CA ASP A 74 17.44 -19.19 2.99
C ASP A 74 16.23 -19.23 2.05
N PHE A 75 15.71 -18.05 1.70
CA PHE A 75 14.53 -17.91 0.85
C PHE A 75 14.62 -16.66 -0.03
N LYS A 76 14.14 -16.77 -1.26
CA LYS A 76 13.86 -15.63 -2.13
C LYS A 76 12.55 -15.88 -2.86
N GLY A 77 11.62 -14.93 -2.76
CA GLY A 77 10.36 -14.92 -3.48
C GLY A 77 10.18 -13.59 -4.20
N GLN A 78 9.63 -13.64 -5.40
CA GLN A 78 9.33 -12.46 -6.21
C GLN A 78 8.01 -12.67 -6.94
N PHE A 79 7.16 -11.64 -6.89
CA PHE A 79 5.97 -11.50 -7.71
C PHE A 79 6.11 -10.25 -8.56
N SER A 80 5.76 -10.33 -9.84
CA SER A 80 5.86 -9.24 -10.79
C SER A 80 4.58 -9.14 -11.62
N VAL A 81 4.17 -7.91 -11.92
CA VAL A 81 3.03 -7.60 -12.79
C VAL A 81 3.49 -6.57 -13.81
N LYS A 82 3.44 -6.92 -15.09
CA LYS A 82 3.62 -5.96 -16.17
C LYS A 82 2.30 -5.78 -16.88
N SER A 83 1.85 -4.54 -17.00
CA SER A 83 0.60 -4.20 -17.65
C SER A 83 0.86 -3.22 -18.78
N ASN A 84 0.25 -3.47 -19.94
CA ASN A 84 0.12 -2.50 -21.01
C ASN A 84 -1.38 -2.37 -21.29
N SER A 85 -1.92 -1.17 -21.11
CA SER A 85 -3.35 -0.93 -21.13
C SER A 85 -3.71 0.36 -21.84
N LYS A 86 -4.88 0.37 -22.46
CA LYS A 86 -5.55 1.56 -22.95
C LYS A 86 -6.82 1.74 -22.13
N SER A 87 -7.15 2.98 -21.81
CA SER A 87 -8.34 3.29 -21.04
C SER A 87 -9.01 4.56 -21.52
N ILE A 88 -10.32 4.61 -21.32
CA ILE A 88 -11.17 5.78 -21.53
C ILE A 88 -11.89 6.01 -20.22
N PHE A 89 -11.65 7.16 -19.62
CA PHE A 89 -12.33 7.65 -18.43
C PHE A 89 -12.81 9.06 -18.77
N GLU A 90 -13.92 9.22 -19.49
CA GLU A 90 -14.44 10.56 -19.83
C GLU A 90 -15.97 10.55 -20.06
N ASN A 91 -16.67 11.61 -19.68
CA ASN A 91 -18.11 11.81 -19.96
C ASN A 91 -19.01 10.62 -19.55
N GLY A 92 -18.71 9.98 -18.41
CA GLY A 92 -19.45 8.81 -17.93
C GLY A 92 -19.19 7.52 -18.73
N ASN A 93 -18.26 7.55 -19.69
CA ASN A 93 -17.73 6.38 -20.37
C ASN A 93 -16.51 5.85 -19.61
N LEU A 94 -16.57 4.56 -19.27
CA LEU A 94 -15.46 3.82 -18.70
C LEU A 94 -15.25 2.57 -19.55
N ALA A 95 -14.14 2.55 -20.28
CA ALA A 95 -13.70 1.41 -21.06
C ALA A 95 -12.21 1.20 -20.85
N GLY A 96 -11.77 -0.06 -20.91
CA GLY A 96 -10.38 -0.43 -20.74
C GLY A 96 -10.04 -1.66 -21.55
N GLN A 97 -8.80 -1.78 -22.00
CA GLN A 97 -8.30 -3.02 -22.58
C GLN A 97 -6.80 -3.12 -22.37
N GLY A 98 -6.26 -4.33 -22.28
CA GLY A 98 -4.83 -4.50 -22.13
C GLY A 98 -4.38 -5.93 -21.98
N ASN A 99 -3.09 -6.06 -21.72
CA ASN A 99 -2.46 -7.31 -21.34
C ASN A 99 -1.81 -7.14 -19.98
N ILE A 100 -1.92 -8.16 -19.15
CA ILE A 100 -1.28 -8.27 -17.83
C ILE A 100 -0.42 -9.53 -17.86
N ASP A 101 0.89 -9.36 -17.73
CA ASP A 101 1.84 -10.44 -17.51
C ASP A 101 2.13 -10.54 -16.01
N LEU A 102 1.77 -11.66 -15.40
CA LEU A 102 2.10 -11.97 -14.01
C LEU A 102 3.27 -12.95 -14.00
N GLY A 103 4.25 -12.71 -13.13
CA GLY A 103 5.35 -13.63 -12.87
C GLY A 103 5.45 -13.88 -11.38
N LEU A 104 5.56 -15.15 -10.97
CA LEU A 104 5.83 -15.57 -9.61
C LEU A 104 7.06 -16.48 -9.64
N SER A 105 8.10 -16.14 -8.90
CA SER A 105 9.29 -16.98 -8.77
C SER A 105 9.69 -17.11 -7.32
N PHE A 106 10.10 -18.31 -6.90
CA PHE A 106 10.74 -18.50 -5.60
C PHE A 106 11.88 -19.52 -5.65
N SER A 107 12.77 -19.43 -4.68
CA SER A 107 13.85 -20.38 -4.43
C SER A 107 14.11 -20.49 -2.93
N THR A 108 14.37 -21.70 -2.47
CA THR A 108 14.70 -22.01 -1.07
C THR A 108 16.05 -22.73 -0.98
N ALA A 109 16.70 -22.63 0.18
CA ALA A 109 17.93 -23.36 0.44
C ALA A 109 17.68 -24.87 0.62
N GLU A 110 18.68 -25.70 0.33
CA GLU A 110 18.65 -27.17 0.56
C GLU A 110 18.43 -27.54 2.03
N LYS A 111 18.88 -26.67 2.94
CA LYS A 111 18.74 -26.82 4.40
C LYS A 111 18.31 -25.48 4.96
N PRO A 112 17.01 -25.15 4.89
CA PRO A 112 16.56 -23.86 5.32
C PRO A 112 16.71 -23.70 6.83
N LYS A 113 16.93 -22.47 7.32
CA LYS A 113 17.02 -22.21 8.76
C LYS A 113 15.64 -22.17 9.41
N LEU A 114 14.62 -21.75 8.66
CA LEU A 114 13.23 -21.77 9.09
C LEU A 114 12.58 -23.13 8.86
N THR A 115 12.02 -23.71 9.92
CA THR A 115 11.33 -25.01 9.86
C THR A 115 10.11 -24.97 8.95
N GLN A 116 9.43 -23.82 8.82
CA GLN A 116 8.29 -23.65 7.90
C GLN A 116 8.66 -23.79 6.42
N LEU A 117 9.95 -23.75 6.07
CA LEU A 117 10.44 -23.89 4.70
C LEU A 117 10.96 -25.31 4.40
N GLU A 118 11.02 -26.21 5.37
CA GLU A 118 11.57 -27.57 5.21
C GLU A 118 10.86 -28.37 4.13
N GLU A 119 9.53 -28.24 4.04
CA GLU A 119 8.70 -28.95 3.04
C GLU A 119 9.05 -28.56 1.60
N ILE A 120 9.61 -27.37 1.40
CA ILE A 120 9.99 -26.84 0.09
C ILE A 120 11.51 -26.71 -0.06
N ALA A 121 12.31 -27.33 0.81
CA ALA A 121 13.78 -27.21 0.83
C ALA A 121 14.43 -27.65 -0.51
N GLY A 122 15.41 -26.88 -0.97
CA GLY A 122 16.07 -27.04 -2.28
C GLY A 122 15.16 -26.76 -3.48
N GLY A 123 13.94 -26.27 -3.21
CA GLY A 123 12.91 -26.04 -4.20
C GLY A 123 13.12 -24.76 -4.99
N ASN A 124 12.76 -24.80 -6.27
CA ASN A 124 12.54 -23.60 -7.06
C ASN A 124 11.27 -23.71 -7.90
N ALA A 125 10.58 -22.59 -8.09
CA ALA A 125 9.53 -22.48 -9.08
C ALA A 125 9.55 -21.10 -9.73
N ASP A 126 9.22 -21.06 -11.02
CA ASP A 126 8.96 -19.88 -11.82
C ASP A 126 7.68 -20.13 -12.62
N ALA A 127 6.63 -19.39 -12.29
CA ALA A 127 5.34 -19.41 -12.95
C ALA A 127 5.11 -18.07 -13.63
N LYS A 128 4.64 -18.09 -14.88
CA LYS A 128 4.23 -16.90 -15.62
C LYS A 128 2.85 -17.12 -16.23
N THR A 129 2.05 -16.08 -16.23
CA THR A 129 0.77 -16.06 -16.95
C THR A 129 0.62 -14.72 -17.67
N SER A 130 0.13 -14.76 -18.90
CA SER A 130 -0.24 -13.58 -19.66
C SER A 130 -1.74 -13.58 -19.85
N ILE A 131 -2.39 -12.49 -19.46
CA ILE A 131 -3.84 -12.35 -19.46
C ILE A 131 -4.20 -11.13 -20.32
N GLY A 132 -4.96 -11.37 -21.39
CA GLY A 132 -5.66 -10.32 -22.09
C GLY A 132 -6.95 -9.99 -21.35
N TRP A 133 -7.25 -8.71 -21.17
CA TRP A 133 -8.48 -8.25 -20.55
C TRP A 133 -9.08 -7.07 -21.31
N GLY A 134 -10.38 -6.88 -21.16
CA GLY A 134 -11.05 -5.67 -21.58
C GLY A 134 -12.36 -5.47 -20.86
N PHE A 135 -12.73 -4.21 -20.68
CA PHE A 135 -13.99 -3.79 -20.13
C PHE A 135 -14.62 -2.79 -21.09
N VAL A 136 -15.82 -3.08 -21.58
CA VAL A 136 -16.59 -2.20 -22.48
C VAL A 136 -18.07 -2.51 -22.34
N ASP A 137 -18.93 -1.49 -22.38
CA ASP A 137 -20.39 -1.66 -22.34
C ASP A 137 -20.88 -2.62 -21.23
N LYS A 138 -20.34 -2.48 -20.00
CA LYS A 138 -20.67 -3.32 -18.83
C LYS A 138 -20.30 -4.81 -18.98
N ASN A 139 -19.52 -5.15 -19.99
CA ASN A 139 -18.98 -6.49 -20.18
C ASN A 139 -17.51 -6.51 -19.75
N LEU A 140 -17.15 -7.48 -18.90
CA LEU A 140 -15.76 -7.83 -18.64
C LEU A 140 -15.38 -9.02 -19.50
N LEU A 141 -14.36 -8.84 -20.32
CA LEU A 141 -13.79 -9.82 -21.21
C LEU A 141 -12.41 -10.18 -20.68
N PHE A 142 -12.10 -11.47 -20.58
CA PHE A 142 -10.76 -11.92 -20.22
C PHE A 142 -10.38 -13.17 -21.00
N SER A 143 -9.08 -13.34 -21.20
CA SER A 143 -8.52 -14.48 -21.93
C SER A 143 -7.12 -14.75 -21.41
N VAL A 144 -6.84 -16.01 -21.07
CA VAL A 144 -5.48 -16.45 -20.81
C VAL A 144 -4.77 -16.59 -22.15
N LYS A 145 -3.68 -15.85 -22.34
CA LYS A 145 -2.89 -15.81 -23.58
C LYS A 145 -1.72 -16.79 -23.52
N ASP A 146 -1.06 -16.85 -22.38
CA ASP A 146 0.02 -17.80 -22.16
C ASP A 146 0.11 -18.17 -20.68
N LEU A 147 0.65 -19.36 -20.41
CA LEU A 147 0.89 -19.94 -19.10
C LEU A 147 2.20 -20.72 -19.17
N SER A 148 3.14 -20.48 -18.26
CA SER A 148 4.37 -21.28 -18.16
C SER A 148 4.68 -21.60 -16.71
N LEU A 149 5.12 -22.83 -16.44
CA LEU A 149 5.61 -23.26 -15.14
C LEU A 149 6.93 -24.03 -15.31
N VAL A 150 7.96 -23.56 -14.62
CA VAL A 150 9.20 -24.30 -14.39
C VAL A 150 9.27 -24.55 -12.89
N SER A 151 9.27 -25.81 -12.46
CA SER A 151 9.35 -26.17 -11.05
C SER A 151 10.29 -27.34 -10.82
N LYS A 152 11.08 -27.26 -9.76
CA LYS A 152 11.83 -28.36 -9.13
C LYS A 152 11.46 -28.38 -7.65
N ILE A 153 10.27 -28.88 -7.35
CA ILE A 153 9.82 -29.19 -5.99
C ILE A 153 9.70 -30.72 -5.93
N LYS A 154 10.24 -31.35 -4.89
CA LYS A 154 10.13 -32.81 -4.73
C LYS A 154 8.66 -33.22 -4.59
N ASP A 155 8.33 -34.39 -5.11
CA ASP A 155 7.09 -35.14 -4.81
C ASP A 155 5.73 -34.56 -5.28
N VAL A 156 5.70 -33.53 -6.14
CA VAL A 156 4.45 -33.03 -6.75
C VAL A 156 4.56 -32.91 -8.28
N ASP A 157 3.69 -33.63 -9.02
CA ASP A 157 3.58 -33.50 -10.49
C ASP A 157 2.79 -32.23 -10.91
N LEU A 158 3.33 -31.07 -10.51
CA LEU A 158 2.77 -29.77 -10.85
C LEU A 158 2.82 -29.50 -12.36
N LYS A 159 3.80 -30.09 -13.06
CA LYS A 159 4.03 -29.85 -14.49
C LYS A 159 2.90 -30.43 -15.34
N SER A 160 2.50 -31.67 -15.10
CA SER A 160 1.43 -32.32 -15.86
C SER A 160 0.07 -31.65 -15.62
N GLN A 161 -0.25 -31.31 -14.37
CA GLN A 161 -1.46 -30.57 -14.02
C GLN A 161 -1.49 -29.19 -14.69
N PHE A 162 -0.34 -28.49 -14.70
CA PHE A 162 -0.22 -27.17 -15.31
C PHE A 162 -0.38 -27.20 -16.84
N GLU A 163 0.21 -28.16 -17.55
CA GLU A 163 0.06 -28.30 -19.01
C GLU A 163 -1.38 -28.65 -19.43
N SER A 164 -2.06 -29.48 -18.63
CA SER A 164 -3.49 -29.79 -18.83
C SER A 164 -4.37 -28.54 -18.69
N VAL A 165 -4.09 -27.67 -17.73
CA VAL A 165 -4.80 -26.40 -17.55
C VAL A 165 -4.47 -25.41 -18.67
N LYS A 166 -3.18 -25.31 -19.07
CA LYS A 166 -2.71 -24.42 -20.13
C LYS A 166 -3.47 -24.65 -21.45
N THR A 167 -3.55 -25.90 -21.89
CA THR A 167 -4.21 -26.25 -23.16
C THR A 167 -5.70 -25.93 -23.18
N LYS A 168 -6.38 -25.96 -22.03
CA LYS A 168 -7.82 -25.65 -21.91
C LYS A 168 -8.11 -24.15 -21.86
N LEU A 169 -7.26 -23.37 -21.19
CA LEU A 169 -7.50 -21.93 -20.98
C LEU A 169 -7.01 -21.04 -22.12
N ALA A 170 -5.97 -21.44 -22.85
CA ALA A 170 -5.33 -20.60 -23.84
C ALA A 170 -6.25 -20.29 -25.03
N GLY A 171 -6.36 -19.01 -25.40
CA GLY A 171 -6.98 -18.57 -26.66
C GLY A 171 -8.50 -18.40 -26.65
N ASN A 172 -9.19 -18.80 -25.58
CA ASN A 172 -10.61 -18.55 -25.39
C ASN A 172 -10.85 -17.21 -24.68
N TRP A 173 -11.85 -16.45 -25.12
CA TRP A 173 -12.34 -15.28 -24.40
C TRP A 173 -13.60 -15.64 -23.63
N ILE A 174 -13.61 -15.32 -22.34
CA ILE A 174 -14.78 -15.45 -21.49
C ILE A 174 -15.34 -14.05 -21.26
N SER A 175 -16.67 -13.94 -21.33
CA SER A 175 -17.39 -12.68 -21.15
C SER A 175 -18.28 -12.79 -19.92
N PHE A 176 -18.21 -11.78 -19.05
CA PHE A 176 -19.18 -11.60 -17.97
C PHE A 176 -20.00 -10.35 -18.26
N ASP A 177 -21.30 -10.54 -18.50
CA ASP A 177 -22.24 -9.45 -18.67
C ASP A 177 -22.77 -8.98 -17.31
N PHE A 178 -22.36 -7.78 -16.89
CA PHE A 178 -22.84 -7.17 -15.65
C PHE A 178 -24.09 -6.31 -15.85
N SER A 179 -24.69 -6.26 -17.05
CA SER A 179 -25.88 -5.45 -17.34
C SER A 179 -27.09 -5.74 -16.45
N LYS A 180 -27.15 -6.95 -15.87
CA LYS A 180 -28.22 -7.40 -14.97
C LYS A 180 -27.80 -7.45 -13.50
N ASN A 181 -26.51 -7.26 -13.20
CA ASN A 181 -25.98 -7.31 -11.84
C ASN A 181 -26.12 -5.92 -11.19
N LYS A 182 -27.22 -5.72 -10.45
CA LYS A 182 -27.51 -4.42 -9.79
C LYS A 182 -26.42 -3.97 -8.83
N GLU A 183 -25.80 -4.89 -8.08
CA GLU A 183 -24.74 -4.56 -7.13
C GLU A 183 -23.49 -4.07 -7.86
N PHE A 184 -23.08 -4.77 -8.91
CA PHE A 184 -21.97 -4.35 -9.74
C PHE A 184 -22.24 -3.01 -10.43
N LEU A 185 -23.44 -2.81 -10.98
CA LEU A 185 -23.79 -1.54 -11.63
C LEU A 185 -23.82 -0.37 -10.64
N THR A 186 -24.33 -0.60 -9.42
CA THR A 186 -24.31 0.42 -8.36
C THR A 186 -22.87 0.75 -7.95
N PHE A 187 -22.04 -0.26 -7.71
CA PHE A 187 -20.61 -0.07 -7.45
C PHE A 187 -19.90 0.66 -8.61
N PHE A 188 -20.21 0.29 -9.85
CA PHE A 188 -19.60 0.87 -11.04
C PHE A 188 -20.01 2.34 -11.23
N GLU A 189 -21.28 2.67 -11.03
CA GLU A 189 -21.78 4.04 -11.00
C GLU A 189 -21.14 4.85 -9.87
N GLU A 190 -20.88 4.25 -8.71
CA GLU A 190 -20.11 4.90 -7.64
C GLU A 190 -18.66 5.16 -8.03
N VAL A 191 -17.98 4.21 -8.68
CA VAL A 191 -16.61 4.40 -9.17
C VAL A 191 -16.56 5.52 -10.22
N LEU A 192 -17.54 5.58 -11.13
CA LEU A 192 -17.69 6.68 -12.08
C LEU A 192 -17.96 8.04 -11.40
N LYS A 193 -18.82 8.07 -10.37
CA LYS A 193 -19.08 9.27 -9.56
C LYS A 193 -17.85 9.68 -8.73
N LYS A 194 -17.05 8.73 -8.24
CA LYS A 194 -15.83 8.98 -7.46
C LYS A 194 -14.69 9.45 -8.35
N SER A 195 -14.53 8.86 -9.54
CA SER A 195 -13.54 9.29 -10.55
C SER A 195 -13.84 10.67 -11.11
N SER A 196 -15.11 11.02 -11.35
CA SER A 196 -15.51 12.39 -11.73
C SER A 196 -15.34 13.44 -10.60
N LYS A 197 -15.19 13.00 -9.34
CA LYS A 197 -14.86 13.86 -8.19
C LYS A 197 -13.36 13.93 -7.88
N SER A 198 -12.52 13.27 -8.68
CA SER A 198 -11.07 13.24 -8.45
C SER A 198 -10.46 14.65 -8.41
N THR A 199 -10.94 15.58 -9.24
CA THR A 199 -10.53 17.00 -9.21
C THR A 199 -10.85 17.67 -7.86
N GLU A 200 -12.04 17.43 -7.30
CA GLU A 200 -12.44 17.99 -5.99
C GLU A 200 -11.68 17.36 -4.82
N ILE A 201 -11.31 16.07 -4.94
CA ILE A 201 -10.50 15.35 -3.95
C ILE A 201 -9.06 15.88 -3.99
N VAL A 202 -8.48 16.04 -5.19
CA VAL A 202 -7.14 16.60 -5.39
C VAL A 202 -7.08 18.05 -4.88
N ALA A 203 -8.09 18.87 -5.18
CA ALA A 203 -8.19 20.23 -4.65
C ALA A 203 -8.32 20.25 -3.12
N GLY A 204 -9.16 19.39 -2.54
CA GLY A 204 -9.27 19.29 -1.08
C GLY A 204 -7.97 18.81 -0.42
N TYR A 205 -7.27 17.85 -1.02
CA TYR A 205 -5.99 17.37 -0.52
C TYR A 205 -4.91 18.46 -0.59
N LYS A 206 -4.89 19.25 -1.66
CA LYS A 206 -4.07 20.46 -1.78
C LYS A 206 -4.34 21.43 -0.63
N GLU A 207 -5.59 21.80 -0.37
CA GLU A 207 -5.98 22.69 0.72
C GLU A 207 -5.56 22.16 2.11
N PHE A 208 -5.75 20.86 2.34
CA PHE A 208 -5.29 20.20 3.56
C PHE A 208 -3.77 20.31 3.73
N LEU A 209 -2.99 19.99 2.69
CA LEU A 209 -1.53 20.05 2.73
C LEU A 209 -1.03 21.48 2.99
N VAL A 210 -1.62 22.48 2.30
CA VAL A 210 -1.29 23.90 2.50
C VAL A 210 -1.63 24.36 3.91
N THR A 211 -2.80 23.96 4.42
CA THR A 211 -3.21 24.25 5.80
C THR A 211 -2.20 23.70 6.78
N LEU A 212 -1.75 22.45 6.57
CA LEU A 212 -0.87 21.77 7.51
C LEU A 212 0.52 22.43 7.62
N VAL A 213 1.05 22.99 6.52
CA VAL A 213 2.37 23.66 6.49
C VAL A 213 2.35 25.16 6.81
N SER A 214 1.19 25.80 6.93
CA SER A 214 1.06 27.26 7.10
C SER A 214 0.79 27.72 8.55
N GLY A 215 0.98 26.84 9.53
CA GLY A 215 0.70 27.13 10.93
C GLY A 215 1.62 28.18 11.55
N ASP A 216 1.05 29.27 12.06
CA ASP A 216 1.73 30.20 12.97
C ASP A 216 1.67 29.68 14.40
N ILE A 217 2.59 28.79 14.78
CA ILE A 217 2.59 28.13 16.10
C ILE A 217 3.71 28.62 17.02
N PHE A 218 4.47 29.63 16.62
CA PHE A 218 5.67 30.08 17.32
C PHE A 218 5.49 31.46 17.97
N LYS A 219 6.22 31.71 19.05
CA LYS A 219 6.23 32.99 19.79
C LYS A 219 7.58 33.30 20.41
N ASP A 220 7.70 34.52 20.96
CA ASP A 220 8.84 34.99 21.75
C ASP A 220 10.19 34.86 21.03
N ALA A 221 10.23 35.15 19.73
CA ALA A 221 11.44 35.03 18.92
C ALA A 221 12.51 36.06 19.34
N GLN A 222 13.73 35.61 19.56
CA GLN A 222 14.86 36.46 19.99
C GLN A 222 16.11 36.15 19.17
N LYS A 223 16.88 37.19 18.81
CA LYS A 223 18.15 37.02 18.10
C LYS A 223 19.16 36.29 19.00
N THR A 224 19.86 35.34 18.42
CA THR A 224 20.87 34.50 19.09
C THR A 224 21.91 34.01 18.09
N LYS A 225 22.78 33.10 18.53
CA LYS A 225 23.69 32.32 17.70
C LYS A 225 23.32 30.84 17.77
N TYR A 226 23.47 30.13 16.67
CA TYR A 226 23.31 28.67 16.62
C TYR A 226 24.54 28.03 15.98
N LYS A 227 25.04 26.97 16.59
CA LYS A 227 26.21 26.23 16.11
C LYS A 227 25.78 24.96 15.40
N ASP A 228 25.98 24.91 14.09
CA ASP A 228 25.79 23.72 13.26
C ASP A 228 27.18 23.16 12.90
N GLY A 229 27.55 22.04 13.53
CA GLY A 229 28.88 21.46 13.43
C GLY A 229 29.96 22.40 13.99
N ASN A 230 30.91 22.79 13.15
CA ASN A 230 32.02 23.68 13.52
C ASN A 230 31.77 25.16 13.15
N THR A 231 30.59 25.48 12.63
CA THR A 231 30.26 26.83 12.16
C THR A 231 29.14 27.42 12.99
N GLU A 232 29.26 28.69 13.33
CA GLU A 232 28.25 29.46 14.06
C GLU A 232 27.50 30.39 13.09
N TYR A 233 26.17 30.41 13.21
CA TYR A 233 25.27 31.19 12.37
C TYR A 233 24.45 32.16 13.22
N ASP A 234 24.11 33.32 12.65
CA ASP A 234 23.04 34.15 13.19
C ASP A 234 21.73 33.38 13.16
N ALA A 235 20.98 33.45 14.27
CA ALA A 235 19.78 32.67 14.44
C ALA A 235 18.71 33.43 15.23
N TYR A 236 17.50 32.89 15.21
CA TYR A 236 16.44 33.19 16.17
C TYR A 236 16.20 31.99 17.06
N SER A 237 16.17 32.17 18.38
CA SER A 237 15.52 31.22 19.29
C SER A 237 14.05 31.60 19.42
N PHE A 238 13.18 30.62 19.64
CA PHE A 238 11.74 30.85 19.80
C PHE A 238 11.12 29.85 20.77
N LYS A 239 9.82 29.99 21.02
CA LYS A 239 8.98 29.06 21.79
C LYS A 239 7.77 28.62 20.97
N ILE A 240 7.12 27.54 21.39
CA ILE A 240 5.80 27.17 20.89
C ILE A 240 4.71 27.94 21.65
N ASP A 241 3.77 28.48 20.91
CA ASP A 241 2.49 28.91 21.43
C ASP A 241 1.54 27.70 21.47
N GLU A 242 1.36 27.12 22.65
CA GLU A 242 0.53 25.92 22.82
C GLU A 242 -0.92 26.12 22.41
N GLN A 243 -1.48 27.33 22.57
CA GLN A 243 -2.85 27.61 22.17
C GLN A 243 -2.95 27.63 20.64
N LYS A 244 -2.00 28.30 19.97
CA LYS A 244 -1.94 28.28 18.50
C LYS A 244 -1.65 26.89 17.96
N LEU A 245 -0.77 26.10 18.60
CA LEU A 245 -0.49 24.71 18.22
C LEU A 245 -1.75 23.83 18.30
N ARG A 246 -2.49 23.89 19.41
CA ARG A 246 -3.76 23.13 19.55
C ARG A 246 -4.77 23.52 18.47
N ASN A 247 -4.92 24.82 18.22
CA ASN A 247 -5.80 25.31 17.15
C ASN A 247 -5.35 24.81 15.78
N HIS A 248 -4.05 24.84 15.49
CA HIS A 248 -3.48 24.35 14.24
C HIS A 248 -3.75 22.87 14.01
N ILE A 249 -3.57 22.03 15.04
CA ILE A 249 -3.87 20.59 14.99
C ILE A 249 -5.36 20.37 14.72
N LYS A 250 -6.26 21.11 15.39
CA LYS A 250 -7.71 21.01 15.16
C LYS A 250 -8.11 21.37 13.73
N VAL A 251 -7.63 22.52 13.23
CA VAL A 251 -7.93 22.99 11.87
C VAL A 251 -7.41 22.00 10.83
N SER A 252 -6.19 21.51 11.00
CA SER A 252 -5.58 20.53 10.10
C SER A 252 -6.34 19.19 10.10
N ALA A 253 -6.75 18.71 11.27
CA ALA A 253 -7.54 17.48 11.39
C ALA A 253 -8.93 17.63 10.75
N SER A 254 -9.59 18.78 10.93
CA SER A 254 -10.87 19.05 10.26
C SER A 254 -10.70 19.04 8.75
N ALA A 255 -9.69 19.74 8.21
CA ALA A 255 -9.41 19.78 6.78
C ALA A 255 -9.13 18.37 6.22
N PHE A 256 -8.36 17.55 6.94
CA PHE A 256 -8.15 16.15 6.55
C PHE A 256 -9.47 15.36 6.51
N LEU A 257 -10.29 15.45 7.56
CA LEU A 257 -11.57 14.76 7.62
C LEU A 257 -12.53 15.22 6.53
N ASP A 258 -12.49 16.49 6.12
CA ASP A 258 -13.26 17.00 4.99
C ASP A 258 -12.86 16.33 3.67
N VAL A 259 -11.58 16.07 3.46
CA VAL A 259 -11.10 15.32 2.28
C VAL A 259 -11.53 13.86 2.35
N VAL A 260 -11.30 13.19 3.49
CA VAL A 260 -11.63 11.77 3.66
C VAL A 260 -13.14 11.54 3.54
N SER A 261 -13.98 12.46 4.04
CA SER A 261 -15.45 12.37 3.93
C SER A 261 -15.96 12.44 2.49
N LYS A 262 -15.18 13.01 1.54
CA LYS A 262 -15.51 12.97 0.11
C LYS A 262 -15.27 11.59 -0.51
N ILE A 263 -14.37 10.81 0.08
CA ILE A 263 -14.02 9.44 -0.34
C ILE A 263 -14.94 8.41 0.34
N GLN A 264 -15.21 8.64 1.63
CA GLN A 264 -16.03 7.80 2.50
C GLN A 264 -17.15 8.65 3.12
N PRO A 265 -18.34 8.71 2.49
CA PRO A 265 -19.45 9.55 2.94
C PRO A 265 -19.91 9.28 4.38
N ASP A 266 -19.79 8.04 4.84
CA ASP A 266 -20.23 7.61 6.18
C ASP A 266 -19.44 8.33 7.31
N LEU A 267 -18.21 8.75 7.04
CA LEU A 267 -17.40 9.52 7.99
C LEU A 267 -17.94 10.94 8.22
N LYS A 268 -18.85 11.43 7.36
CA LYS A 268 -19.45 12.76 7.52
C LYS A 268 -20.26 12.86 8.82
N GLU A 269 -20.92 11.77 9.21
CA GLU A 269 -21.71 11.70 10.45
C GLU A 269 -20.82 11.52 11.68
N GLU A 270 -19.68 10.83 11.54
CA GLU A 270 -18.72 10.61 12.63
C GLU A 270 -17.74 11.78 12.85
N LYS A 271 -17.56 12.67 11.86
CA LYS A 271 -16.61 13.80 11.91
C LYS A 271 -16.72 14.60 13.20
N ALA A 272 -17.93 14.94 13.61
CA ALA A 272 -18.15 15.74 14.82
C ALA A 272 -17.66 15.02 16.09
N SER A 273 -17.89 13.70 16.17
CA SER A 273 -17.42 12.88 17.29
C SER A 273 -15.89 12.77 17.29
N ILE A 274 -15.27 12.51 16.13
CA ILE A 274 -13.81 12.40 16.00
C ILE A 274 -13.13 13.72 16.40
N LEU A 275 -13.67 14.84 15.94
CA LEU A 275 -13.14 16.15 16.30
C LEU A 275 -13.27 16.40 17.80
N LYS A 276 -14.43 16.10 18.41
CA LYS A 276 -14.64 16.23 19.85
C LYS A 276 -13.62 15.43 20.67
N ASP A 277 -13.42 14.15 20.33
CA ASP A 277 -12.42 13.29 20.99
C ASP A 277 -11.00 13.86 20.85
N LEU A 278 -10.66 14.41 19.67
CA LEU A 278 -9.39 15.09 19.45
C LEU A 278 -9.28 16.34 20.34
N GLU A 279 -10.34 17.14 20.44
CA GLU A 279 -10.34 18.33 21.29
C GLU A 279 -10.06 17.97 22.75
N GLU A 280 -10.77 16.96 23.28
CA GLU A 280 -10.60 16.46 24.64
C GLU A 280 -9.15 15.96 24.88
N GLY A 281 -8.56 15.25 23.91
CA GLY A 281 -7.17 14.82 23.97
C GLY A 281 -6.16 15.98 23.95
N LEU A 282 -6.47 17.05 23.19
CA LEU A 282 -5.59 18.22 23.06
C LEU A 282 -5.60 19.14 24.29
N VAL A 283 -6.62 19.08 25.15
CA VAL A 283 -6.64 19.85 26.41
C VAL A 283 -5.41 19.52 27.28
N ASN A 284 -4.96 18.26 27.23
CA ASN A 284 -3.81 17.79 28.01
C ASN A 284 -2.46 17.98 27.31
N LEU A 285 -2.42 18.59 26.11
CA LEU A 285 -1.18 18.82 25.39
C LEU A 285 -0.39 19.97 26.04
N LYS A 286 0.64 19.65 26.82
CA LYS A 286 1.50 20.65 27.47
C LYS A 286 2.96 20.41 27.10
N VAL A 287 3.65 21.44 26.66
CA VAL A 287 5.07 21.37 26.31
C VAL A 287 5.89 21.57 27.59
N THR A 288 6.68 20.57 27.96
CA THR A 288 7.49 20.58 29.20
C THR A 288 8.94 20.98 28.94
N GLN A 289 9.46 20.74 27.73
CA GLN A 289 10.78 21.18 27.29
C GLN A 289 10.71 21.64 25.83
N PHE A 290 11.35 22.77 25.52
CA PHE A 290 11.44 23.30 24.17
C PHE A 290 12.75 24.05 23.93
N GLU A 291 13.48 23.64 22.89
CA GLU A 291 14.68 24.33 22.38
C GLU A 291 14.58 24.42 20.85
N GLY A 292 14.15 25.57 20.32
CA GLY A 292 13.94 25.80 18.89
C GLY A 292 14.76 26.96 18.33
N TYR A 293 15.30 26.77 17.13
CA TYR A 293 16.18 27.68 16.41
C TYR A 293 15.78 27.81 14.93
N LEU A 294 15.87 29.01 14.38
CA LEU A 294 15.73 29.33 12.96
C LEU A 294 17.01 30.04 12.51
N TYR A 295 17.72 29.51 11.52
CA TYR A 295 18.97 30.11 11.04
C TYR A 295 19.12 29.96 9.53
N LYS A 296 20.00 30.77 8.93
CA LYS A 296 20.36 30.67 7.51
C LYS A 296 21.65 29.91 7.31
N LYS A 297 21.68 28.99 6.34
CA LYS A 297 22.90 28.35 5.84
C LYS A 297 22.97 28.57 4.34
N GLY A 298 23.70 29.62 3.92
CA GLY A 298 23.62 30.11 2.54
C GLY A 298 22.27 30.77 2.27
N SER A 299 21.60 30.41 1.17
CA SER A 299 20.24 30.86 0.83
C SER A 299 19.14 30.16 1.63
N SER A 300 19.48 29.10 2.36
CA SER A 300 18.52 28.15 2.91
C SER A 300 18.19 28.48 4.36
N THR A 301 16.90 28.58 4.66
CA THR A 301 16.37 28.71 6.01
C THR A 301 16.22 27.32 6.63
N ASN A 302 16.88 27.12 7.75
CA ASN A 302 16.82 25.86 8.50
C ASN A 302 16.07 26.10 9.81
N LEU A 303 15.08 25.26 10.08
CA LEU A 303 14.36 25.22 11.35
C LEU A 303 14.79 23.97 12.13
N VAL A 304 15.31 24.17 13.34
CA VAL A 304 15.80 23.10 14.20
C VAL A 304 15.17 23.19 15.57
N ILE A 305 14.46 22.15 15.97
CA ILE A 305 13.99 21.91 17.32
C ILE A 305 14.88 20.82 17.89
N GLU A 306 15.83 21.20 18.75
CA GLU A 306 16.76 20.24 19.36
C GLU A 306 16.04 19.39 20.41
N LYS A 307 15.11 20.00 21.17
CA LYS A 307 14.33 19.33 22.20
C LYS A 307 12.88 19.76 22.15
N LEU A 308 11.98 18.79 22.06
CA LEU A 308 10.55 18.94 22.25
C LEU A 308 10.06 17.80 23.13
N ALA A 309 9.57 18.11 24.33
CA ALA A 309 8.97 17.14 25.23
C ALA A 309 7.57 17.60 25.64
N PHE A 310 6.67 16.63 25.79
CA PHE A 310 5.30 16.85 26.24
C PHE A 310 5.09 16.27 27.64
N GLU A 311 4.08 16.78 28.34
CA GLU A 311 3.60 16.19 29.58
C GLU A 311 3.16 14.73 29.34
N GLY A 312 3.60 13.82 30.20
CA GLY A 312 3.42 12.37 30.03
C GLY A 312 4.58 11.65 29.32
N MET A 313 5.54 12.36 28.74
CA MET A 313 6.81 11.75 28.31
C MET A 313 7.75 11.52 29.51
N PRO A 314 8.58 10.44 29.50
CA PRO A 314 9.65 10.27 30.48
C PRO A 314 10.58 11.48 30.52
N LYS A 315 11.08 11.87 31.71
CA LYS A 315 11.80 13.14 31.95
C LYS A 315 13.01 13.37 31.04
N ASP A 316 13.66 12.30 30.60
CA ASP A 316 14.84 12.40 29.76
C ASP A 316 14.50 12.34 28.27
N GLN A 317 13.29 11.90 27.89
CA GLN A 317 12.89 11.72 26.50
C GLN A 317 12.39 13.02 25.86
N PHE A 318 12.93 13.33 24.68
CA PHE A 318 12.52 14.43 23.83
C PHE A 318 12.59 14.04 22.36
N ILE A 319 11.90 14.83 21.54
CA ILE A 319 11.90 14.73 20.08
C ILE A 319 12.79 15.84 19.53
N THR A 320 13.64 15.50 18.57
CA THR A 320 14.40 16.43 17.75
C THR A 320 13.75 16.49 16.37
N ILE A 321 13.56 17.68 15.83
CA ILE A 321 13.03 17.94 14.49
C ILE A 321 14.00 18.89 13.79
N LYS A 322 14.48 18.52 12.61
CA LYS A 322 15.30 19.38 11.75
C LYS A 322 14.63 19.47 10.39
N ILE A 323 14.30 20.68 9.97
CA ILE A 323 13.84 21.01 8.63
C ILE A 323 14.97 21.81 7.99
N LEU A 324 15.65 21.17 7.05
CA LEU A 324 16.80 21.69 6.32
C LEU A 324 16.40 21.90 4.86
N GLU A 325 17.25 22.57 4.10
CA GLU A 325 17.01 22.90 2.68
C GLU A 325 16.38 21.77 1.84
N ASN A 326 16.94 20.56 1.94
CA ASN A 326 16.56 19.40 1.12
C ASN A 326 16.31 18.15 1.98
N GLU A 327 16.22 18.31 3.30
CA GLU A 327 16.14 17.19 4.22
C GLU A 327 15.31 17.52 5.47
N ILE A 328 14.47 16.59 5.88
CA ILE A 328 13.78 16.64 7.17
C ILE A 328 14.21 15.44 8.00
N ILE A 329 14.57 15.69 9.24
CA ILE A 329 15.01 14.67 10.19
C ILE A 329 14.15 14.78 11.43
N ILE A 330 13.56 13.66 11.85
CA ILE A 330 12.82 13.56 13.12
C ILE A 330 13.34 12.37 13.88
N SER A 331 13.71 12.57 15.13
CA SER A 331 14.23 11.49 15.98
C SER A 331 13.84 11.70 17.44
N ASN A 332 13.83 10.64 18.25
CA ASN A 332 13.72 10.75 19.71
C ASN A 332 15.04 10.45 20.42
N ASN A 333 15.22 11.03 21.62
CA ASN A 333 16.41 10.84 22.43
C ASN A 333 16.08 11.05 23.94
N PRO A 334 16.59 10.24 24.88
CA PRO A 334 17.29 8.96 24.72
C PRO A 334 16.34 7.78 24.49
N ALA A 335 16.90 6.73 23.93
CA ALA A 335 16.23 5.53 23.42
C ALA A 335 15.86 4.51 24.50
N LEU A 336 15.26 4.92 25.62
CA LEU A 336 14.99 3.96 26.70
C LEU A 336 13.93 2.91 26.32
N ASP A 337 12.93 3.28 25.50
CA ASP A 337 11.88 2.39 24.98
C ASP A 337 11.82 2.41 23.45
N GLY A 338 13.00 2.32 22.84
CA GLY A 338 13.17 2.31 21.40
C GLY A 338 13.46 3.68 20.80
N LYS A 339 14.31 3.66 19.76
CA LYS A 339 14.69 4.83 18.97
C LYS A 339 13.91 4.79 17.66
N PHE A 340 13.47 5.95 17.20
CA PHE A 340 13.06 6.14 15.83
C PHE A 340 13.89 7.26 15.22
N ALA A 341 14.29 7.07 13.96
CA ALA A 341 14.90 8.10 13.15
C ALA A 341 14.20 8.09 11.80
N PHE A 342 13.46 9.15 11.52
CA PHE A 342 12.86 9.43 10.23
C PHE A 342 13.73 10.46 9.52
N SER A 343 14.07 10.18 8.27
CA SER A 343 14.69 11.14 7.37
C SER A 343 13.94 11.15 6.05
N LEU A 344 13.68 12.34 5.53
CA LEU A 344 13.14 12.55 4.21
C LEU A 344 14.09 13.46 3.45
N LYS A 345 14.51 13.04 2.26
CA LYS A 345 15.32 13.84 1.35
C LYS A 345 14.53 14.15 0.09
N ASN A 346 14.48 15.43 -0.25
CA ASN A 346 13.84 15.89 -1.47
C ASN A 346 14.92 16.45 -2.40
N ASP A 347 15.01 15.92 -3.60
CA ASP A 347 15.61 16.61 -4.73
C ASP A 347 14.49 16.98 -5.71
N SER A 348 14.68 18.00 -6.54
CA SER A 348 13.67 18.61 -7.45
C SER A 348 12.67 17.69 -8.19
N SER A 349 12.93 16.38 -8.28
CA SER A 349 12.03 15.40 -8.91
C SER A 349 11.80 14.12 -8.10
N ASN A 350 12.39 13.99 -6.92
CA ASN A 350 12.57 12.71 -6.25
C ASN A 350 12.54 12.86 -4.73
N LEU A 351 11.79 11.99 -4.11
CA LEU A 351 11.60 11.96 -2.68
C LEU A 351 12.10 10.63 -2.13
N ALA A 352 13.23 10.65 -1.45
CA ALA A 352 13.71 9.49 -0.70
C ALA A 352 13.26 9.58 0.76
N TYR A 353 12.71 8.51 1.31
CA TYR A 353 12.44 8.40 2.75
C TYR A 353 13.23 7.25 3.34
N ASN A 354 13.58 7.40 4.61
CA ASN A 354 14.21 6.36 5.42
C ASN A 354 13.73 6.47 6.87
N VAL A 355 13.27 5.36 7.43
CA VAL A 355 12.77 5.24 8.80
C VAL A 355 13.49 4.09 9.46
N ASP A 356 14.31 4.38 10.45
CA ASP A 356 14.90 3.36 11.31
C ASP A 356 14.10 3.30 12.62
N ILE A 357 13.67 2.10 12.99
CA ILE A 357 13.02 1.78 14.26
C ILE A 357 13.88 0.78 15.00
N PHE A 358 14.23 1.12 16.24
CA PHE A 358 15.00 0.30 17.16
C PHE A 358 14.04 -0.11 18.29
N PRO A 359 13.72 -1.40 18.48
CA PRO A 359 12.69 -1.84 19.44
C PRO A 359 13.03 -1.56 20.91
N THR A 360 14.32 -1.60 21.26
CA THR A 360 14.85 -1.39 22.61
C THR A 360 16.15 -0.60 22.52
N ASP A 361 17.26 -1.27 22.17
CA ASP A 361 18.59 -0.67 22.00
C ASP A 361 19.11 -0.90 20.57
N GLU A 362 20.03 -0.07 20.08
CA GLU A 362 20.58 -0.21 18.71
C GLU A 362 21.28 -1.56 18.49
N LYS A 363 21.75 -2.17 19.56
CA LYS A 363 22.43 -3.47 19.58
C LYS A 363 21.48 -4.66 19.40
N ASP A 364 20.21 -4.49 19.77
CA ASP A 364 19.18 -5.54 19.69
C ASP A 364 18.57 -5.64 18.30
N GLY A 365 19.00 -4.79 17.36
CA GLY A 365 18.54 -4.83 15.99
C GLY A 365 17.73 -3.61 15.59
N LYS A 366 17.39 -3.58 14.31
CA LYS A 366 16.64 -2.48 13.71
C LYS A 366 15.70 -2.97 12.63
N ILE A 367 14.59 -2.25 12.49
CA ILE A 367 13.72 -2.33 11.33
C ILE A 367 13.91 -1.04 10.54
N ASN A 368 14.44 -1.18 9.33
CA ASN A 368 14.63 -0.08 8.39
C ASN A 368 13.51 -0.11 7.36
N PHE A 369 12.85 1.02 7.15
CA PHE A 369 11.94 1.25 6.03
C PHE A 369 12.52 2.34 5.16
N SER A 370 12.84 2.04 3.91
CA SER A 370 13.35 3.01 2.96
C SER A 370 12.53 2.98 1.68
N GLY A 371 12.64 4.04 0.89
CA GLY A 371 11.93 4.08 -0.37
C GLY A 371 12.10 5.38 -1.11
N ASN A 372 11.40 5.46 -2.23
CA ASN A 372 11.53 6.52 -3.20
C ASN A 372 10.16 6.82 -3.82
N LEU A 373 9.84 8.10 -4.03
CA LEU A 373 8.74 8.53 -4.87
C LEU A 373 9.26 9.54 -5.89
N LYS A 374 9.02 9.28 -7.17
CA LYS A 374 9.37 10.17 -8.28
C LYS A 374 8.20 10.34 -9.22
N ILE A 375 7.87 11.59 -9.54
CA ILE A 375 6.84 11.93 -10.54
C ILE A 375 7.40 12.97 -11.50
N THR A 376 7.38 12.64 -12.78
CA THR A 376 7.83 13.52 -13.87
C THR A 376 6.72 13.66 -14.89
N ARG A 377 6.35 14.92 -15.19
CA ARG A 377 5.43 15.24 -16.29
C ARG A 377 6.25 15.71 -17.48
N SER A 378 5.96 15.17 -18.66
CA SER A 378 6.56 15.59 -19.93
C SER A 378 5.46 15.77 -20.97
N GLY A 379 5.03 17.01 -21.19
CA GLY A 379 3.92 17.32 -22.09
C GLY A 379 2.63 16.58 -21.70
N ASN A 380 2.24 15.62 -22.53
CA ASN A 380 1.04 14.79 -22.36
C ASN A 380 1.31 13.42 -21.71
N SER A 381 2.47 13.21 -21.10
CA SER A 381 2.75 12.01 -20.31
C SER A 381 3.13 12.30 -18.85
N ILE A 382 2.80 11.34 -17.98
CA ILE A 382 3.27 11.25 -16.59
C ILE A 382 4.04 9.94 -16.44
N ASP A 383 5.26 10.06 -15.92
CA ASP A 383 6.02 8.96 -15.36
C ASP A 383 5.95 9.02 -13.84
N SER A 384 5.54 7.93 -13.20
CA SER A 384 5.58 7.77 -11.75
C SER A 384 6.39 6.55 -11.36
N LYS A 385 7.17 6.67 -10.30
CA LYS A 385 7.91 5.57 -9.69
C LYS A 385 7.75 5.65 -8.18
N PHE A 386 7.44 4.52 -7.57
CA PHE A 386 7.37 4.35 -6.14
C PHE A 386 8.12 3.08 -5.76
N ASP A 387 9.05 3.18 -4.83
CA ASP A 387 9.79 2.06 -4.27
C ASP A 387 9.65 2.07 -2.75
N PHE A 388 9.49 0.90 -2.16
CA PHE A 388 9.47 0.65 -0.73
C PHE A 388 10.33 -0.56 -0.42
N LYS A 389 11.12 -0.49 0.65
CA LYS A 389 11.93 -1.59 1.15
C LYS A 389 11.87 -1.60 2.67
N ALA A 390 11.42 -2.70 3.24
CA ALA A 390 11.53 -2.98 4.66
C ALA A 390 12.68 -3.99 4.88
N THR A 391 13.52 -3.74 5.87
CA THR A 391 14.64 -4.63 6.24
C THR A 391 14.67 -4.78 7.76
N ALA A 392 14.44 -5.98 8.25
CA ALA A 392 14.55 -6.31 9.67
C ALA A 392 15.88 -7.04 9.93
N ILE A 393 16.65 -6.58 10.92
CA ILE A 393 17.96 -7.11 11.31
C ILE A 393 18.00 -7.21 12.83
N GLY A 394 18.66 -8.24 13.38
CA GLY A 394 18.98 -8.33 14.82
C GLY A 394 18.09 -9.31 15.60
N ALA A 395 17.71 -8.97 16.83
CA ALA A 395 17.15 -9.91 17.82
C ALA A 395 15.93 -10.67 17.31
N LYS A 396 14.92 -9.98 16.75
CA LYS A 396 13.71 -10.64 16.24
C LYS A 396 13.99 -11.65 15.12
N PRO A 397 14.73 -11.30 14.04
CA PRO A 397 15.20 -12.30 13.08
C PRO A 397 16.00 -13.43 13.75
N LYS A 398 16.91 -13.11 14.68
CA LYS A 398 17.77 -14.12 15.34
C LYS A 398 16.98 -15.10 16.21
N GLU A 399 15.92 -14.67 16.87
CA GLU A 399 14.98 -15.54 17.60
C GLU A 399 14.33 -16.57 16.67
N MET A 400 14.13 -16.20 15.39
CA MET A 400 13.66 -17.10 14.35
C MET A 400 14.80 -17.87 13.65
N GLY A 401 16.04 -17.78 14.15
CA GLY A 401 17.20 -18.46 13.58
C GLY A 401 17.77 -17.81 12.31
N ILE A 402 17.31 -16.62 11.92
CA ILE A 402 17.74 -15.92 10.70
C ILE A 402 18.45 -14.59 11.02
N ASP A 403 19.34 -14.14 10.15
CA ASP A 403 20.13 -12.93 10.41
C ASP A 403 19.38 -11.65 9.99
N GLN A 404 18.57 -11.77 8.94
CA GLN A 404 17.89 -10.66 8.29
C GLN A 404 16.65 -11.15 7.53
N ALA A 405 15.64 -10.30 7.43
CA ALA A 405 14.53 -10.46 6.50
C ALA A 405 14.32 -9.15 5.73
N VAL A 406 14.07 -9.26 4.42
CA VAL A 406 13.87 -8.13 3.51
C VAL A 406 12.53 -8.31 2.80
N PHE A 407 11.76 -7.23 2.75
CA PHE A 407 10.61 -7.11 1.87
C PHE A 407 10.82 -5.87 1.01
N ALA A 408 10.53 -5.96 -0.28
CA ALA A 408 10.59 -4.82 -1.18
C ALA A 408 9.38 -4.81 -2.11
N PHE A 409 8.94 -3.62 -2.46
CA PHE A 409 7.83 -3.36 -3.36
C PHE A 409 8.22 -2.19 -4.26
N SER A 410 8.01 -2.32 -5.56
CA SER A 410 8.20 -1.22 -6.50
C SER A 410 7.07 -1.16 -7.50
N VAL A 411 6.74 0.06 -7.92
CA VAL A 411 5.76 0.37 -8.95
C VAL A 411 6.37 1.43 -9.85
N SER A 412 6.43 1.16 -11.14
CA SER A 412 6.73 2.15 -12.17
C SER A 412 5.53 2.24 -13.10
N GLN A 413 5.04 3.43 -13.36
CA GLN A 413 3.97 3.66 -14.33
C GLN A 413 4.36 4.76 -15.31
N ASN A 414 3.98 4.58 -16.57
CA ASN A 414 4.01 5.59 -17.60
C ASN A 414 2.59 5.70 -18.15
N THR A 415 2.01 6.89 -18.07
CA THR A 415 0.66 7.17 -18.59
C THR A 415 0.76 8.31 -19.59
N LYS A 416 0.25 8.09 -20.80
CA LYS A 416 0.24 9.08 -21.87
C LYS A 416 -1.20 9.34 -22.29
N LYS A 417 -1.58 10.62 -22.38
CA LYS A 417 -2.85 11.01 -22.99
C LYS A 417 -2.82 10.78 -24.49
N ASP A 418 -3.87 10.11 -24.98
CA ASP A 418 -4.05 9.84 -26.40
C ASP A 418 -5.55 9.84 -26.77
N ASP A 419 -6.02 11.00 -27.25
CA ASP A 419 -7.43 11.21 -27.61
C ASP A 419 -7.89 10.33 -28.79
N SER A 420 -6.94 9.73 -29.54
CA SER A 420 -7.24 8.82 -30.65
C SER A 420 -7.71 7.44 -30.21
N ILE A 421 -7.55 7.09 -28.93
CA ILE A 421 -7.97 5.80 -28.38
C ILE A 421 -9.49 5.61 -28.58
N LYS A 422 -9.82 4.43 -29.09
CA LYS A 422 -11.17 3.88 -29.16
C LYS A 422 -11.11 2.45 -28.63
N ILE A 423 -12.06 2.09 -27.78
CA ILE A 423 -12.16 0.75 -27.19
C ILE A 423 -13.54 0.23 -27.55
N THR A 424 -13.59 -0.88 -28.27
CA THR A 424 -14.81 -1.60 -28.63
C THR A 424 -14.63 -3.08 -28.28
N LYS A 425 -15.73 -3.83 -28.30
CA LYS A 425 -15.67 -5.29 -28.08
C LYS A 425 -14.74 -5.98 -29.09
N GLU A 426 -14.78 -5.53 -30.34
CA GLU A 426 -13.93 -6.05 -31.42
C GLU A 426 -12.46 -5.68 -31.21
N SER A 427 -12.14 -4.48 -30.69
CA SER A 427 -10.75 -4.11 -30.41
C SER A 427 -10.13 -4.89 -29.26
N ILE A 428 -10.96 -5.36 -28.32
CA ILE A 428 -10.53 -6.20 -27.19
C ILE A 428 -10.28 -7.63 -27.67
N VAL A 429 -11.27 -8.21 -28.34
CA VAL A 429 -11.29 -9.65 -28.65
C VAL A 429 -10.45 -9.98 -29.89
N GLY A 430 -10.34 -9.03 -30.82
CA GLY A 430 -9.73 -9.24 -32.13
C GLY A 430 -10.46 -10.34 -32.90
N ASN A 431 -9.71 -11.32 -33.40
CA ASN A 431 -10.26 -12.50 -34.09
C ASN A 431 -10.58 -13.67 -33.13
N GLY A 432 -10.52 -13.45 -31.81
CA GLY A 432 -10.78 -14.49 -30.82
C GLY A 432 -12.27 -14.86 -30.74
N LYS A 433 -12.57 -16.12 -30.39
CA LYS A 433 -13.94 -16.55 -30.07
C LYS A 433 -14.28 -16.16 -28.63
N ILE A 434 -15.44 -15.53 -28.45
CA ILE A 434 -16.06 -15.36 -27.14
C ILE A 434 -16.90 -16.61 -26.86
N LEU A 435 -16.64 -17.27 -25.74
CA LEU A 435 -17.40 -18.42 -25.29
C LEU A 435 -18.81 -18.01 -24.83
N THR A 436 -19.78 -18.90 -25.01
CA THR A 436 -21.09 -18.76 -24.36
C THR A 436 -20.99 -19.02 -22.86
N ASP A 437 -22.02 -18.66 -22.10
CA ASP A 437 -22.07 -18.93 -20.65
C ASP A 437 -21.94 -20.44 -20.36
N GLU A 438 -22.62 -21.30 -21.13
CA GLU A 438 -22.55 -22.76 -21.01
C GLU A 438 -21.14 -23.27 -21.32
N GLU A 439 -20.52 -22.79 -22.40
CA GLU A 439 -19.13 -23.13 -22.76
C GLU A 439 -18.15 -22.69 -21.67
N SER A 440 -18.36 -21.51 -21.09
CA SER A 440 -17.54 -20.97 -20.00
C SER A 440 -17.67 -21.80 -18.73
N GLN A 441 -18.90 -22.13 -18.31
CA GLN A 441 -19.15 -22.97 -17.12
C GLN A 441 -18.54 -24.36 -17.28
N LYS A 442 -18.69 -24.97 -18.45
CA LYS A 442 -18.07 -26.26 -18.77
C LYS A 442 -16.55 -26.17 -18.69
N LEU A 443 -15.95 -25.13 -19.28
CA LEU A 443 -14.51 -24.90 -19.19
C LEU A 443 -14.05 -24.74 -17.72
N PHE A 444 -14.77 -23.96 -16.91
CA PHE A 444 -14.45 -23.82 -15.48
C PHE A 444 -14.55 -25.15 -14.73
N GLN A 445 -15.59 -25.95 -14.96
CA GLN A 445 -15.73 -27.27 -14.35
C GLN A 445 -14.62 -28.24 -14.81
N GLU A 446 -14.25 -28.23 -16.08
CA GLU A 446 -13.18 -29.08 -16.62
C GLU A 446 -11.78 -28.69 -16.12
N VAL A 447 -11.57 -27.43 -15.75
CA VAL A 447 -10.30 -26.91 -15.24
C VAL A 447 -10.21 -27.01 -13.72
N PHE A 448 -11.27 -26.62 -13.00
CA PHE A 448 -11.27 -26.50 -11.54
C PHE A 448 -12.09 -27.60 -10.82
N GLY A 449 -13.08 -28.21 -11.49
CA GLY A 449 -13.91 -29.27 -10.89
C GLY A 449 -13.20 -30.62 -10.74
N GLY A 450 -12.05 -30.80 -11.40
CA GLY A 450 -11.15 -31.94 -11.23
C GLY A 450 -9.99 -31.71 -10.25
N ILE A 451 -9.85 -30.50 -9.69
CA ILE A 451 -8.90 -30.24 -8.61
C ILE A 451 -9.50 -30.87 -7.36
N VAL A 452 -9.00 -32.05 -6.99
CA VAL A 452 -9.30 -32.79 -5.77
C VAL A 452 -9.41 -31.80 -4.59
N PRO A 453 -10.45 -31.90 -3.73
CA PRO A 453 -10.53 -31.07 -2.54
C PRO A 453 -9.19 -31.20 -1.81
N ILE A 454 -8.57 -30.05 -1.50
CA ILE A 454 -7.49 -30.00 -0.52
C ILE A 454 -8.06 -30.66 0.73
N VAL A 455 -7.69 -31.92 0.97
CA VAL A 455 -7.96 -32.57 2.25
C VAL A 455 -7.20 -31.72 3.25
N PRO A 456 -7.87 -31.00 4.17
CA PRO A 456 -7.17 -30.33 5.24
C PRO A 456 -6.39 -31.40 5.98
N ALA A 457 -5.07 -31.26 6.05
CA ALA A 457 -4.25 -32.14 6.87
C ALA A 457 -4.66 -31.94 8.33
N GLY A 458 -5.56 -32.80 8.81
CA GLY A 458 -5.91 -33.05 10.21
C GLY A 458 -6.91 -32.07 10.83
N ASN A 459 -8.03 -32.52 11.42
CA ASN A 459 -8.48 -33.89 11.64
C ASN A 459 -9.94 -33.89 12.13
N LEU A 460 -10.72 -34.86 11.63
CA LEU A 460 -11.90 -35.46 12.28
C LEU A 460 -13.13 -34.58 12.58
N ASN A 461 -14.28 -35.10 12.12
CA ASN A 461 -15.64 -34.89 12.61
C ASN A 461 -16.36 -33.60 12.17
N SER A 462 -16.92 -33.60 10.97
CA SER A 462 -18.39 -33.75 10.78
C SER A 462 -18.72 -33.63 9.30
N VAL A 463 -19.31 -34.71 8.78
CA VAL A 463 -19.89 -34.78 7.45
C VAL A 463 -21.37 -34.46 7.61
N GLU A 464 -21.82 -33.33 7.06
CA GLU A 464 -23.22 -33.18 6.66
C GLU A 464 -23.26 -33.09 5.14
N VAL A 465 -23.78 -34.16 4.56
CA VAL A 465 -24.08 -34.31 3.14
C VAL A 465 -25.57 -34.09 3.01
N GLU A 466 -25.97 -33.03 2.33
CA GLU A 466 -27.32 -32.87 1.82
C GLU A 466 -27.31 -33.22 0.32
N VAL A 467 -27.54 -34.51 0.01
CA VAL A 467 -27.84 -34.95 -1.36
C VAL A 467 -29.34 -34.85 -1.57
N SER A 468 -29.79 -33.88 -2.35
CA SER A 468 -31.14 -33.89 -2.93
C SER A 468 -31.12 -34.58 -4.30
N SER A 469 -31.49 -35.86 -4.25
CA SER A 469 -32.16 -36.69 -5.27
C SER A 469 -31.56 -36.82 -6.68
N GLY A 470 -31.10 -38.04 -6.99
CA GLY A 470 -31.51 -38.68 -8.24
C GLY A 470 -30.44 -39.27 -9.15
N ALA A 471 -29.41 -39.96 -8.65
CA ALA A 471 -28.74 -41.02 -9.41
C ALA A 471 -27.93 -41.94 -8.48
N THR A 472 -28.24 -43.23 -8.49
CA THR A 472 -27.44 -44.29 -7.89
C THR A 472 -26.15 -44.50 -8.69
N THR A 473 -25.01 -44.23 -8.08
CA THR A 473 -23.72 -44.79 -8.49
C THR A 473 -23.04 -45.36 -7.26
N GLU A 474 -22.87 -46.69 -7.25
CA GLU A 474 -22.10 -47.42 -6.26
C GLU A 474 -20.65 -46.92 -6.26
N ALA A 475 -20.22 -46.32 -5.17
CA ALA A 475 -18.81 -46.05 -4.93
C ALA A 475 -18.23 -47.17 -4.05
N THR A 476 -17.47 -48.07 -4.68
CA THR A 476 -16.63 -49.02 -3.96
C THR A 476 -15.42 -48.28 -3.42
N ILE A 477 -15.46 -47.88 -2.14
CA ILE A 477 -14.29 -47.36 -1.44
C ILE A 477 -13.45 -48.56 -0.99
N ASN A 478 -12.25 -48.70 -1.57
CA ASN A 478 -11.26 -49.69 -1.15
C ASN A 478 -10.62 -49.28 0.19
N THR A 479 -11.35 -49.50 1.27
CA THR A 479 -10.81 -49.62 2.63
C THR A 479 -11.37 -50.93 3.15
N GLY A 480 -10.52 -51.93 3.41
CA GLY A 480 -10.87 -53.33 3.67
C GLY A 480 -11.72 -53.61 4.92
N THR A 481 -12.90 -53.00 5.02
CA THR A 481 -13.87 -53.18 6.08
C THR A 481 -15.26 -53.15 5.47
N THR A 482 -15.94 -54.29 5.43
CA THR A 482 -17.35 -54.38 5.00
C THR A 482 -18.23 -53.80 6.10
N VAL A 483 -19.00 -52.74 5.82
CA VAL A 483 -20.04 -52.23 6.72
C VAL A 483 -21.41 -52.63 6.15
N GLU A 484 -22.11 -53.54 6.81
CA GLU A 484 -23.53 -53.79 6.53
C GLU A 484 -24.36 -52.62 7.05
N ILE A 485 -25.06 -51.92 6.15
CA ILE A 485 -26.07 -50.92 6.52
C ILE A 485 -27.45 -51.58 6.42
N LYS A 486 -28.04 -51.96 7.55
CA LYS A 486 -29.49 -52.21 7.65
C LYS A 486 -30.18 -50.90 8.01
N THR A 487 -30.93 -50.34 7.06
CA THR A 487 -31.82 -49.21 7.30
C THR A 487 -33.12 -49.68 7.96
N SER A 488 -33.42 -49.16 9.14
CA SER A 488 -34.79 -49.08 9.64
C SER A 488 -35.16 -47.62 9.87
N SER A 489 -36.29 -47.22 9.30
CA SER A 489 -36.87 -45.89 9.31
C SER A 489 -37.27 -45.41 10.72
N GLY A 490 -36.99 -44.15 11.03
CA GLY A 490 -37.72 -43.41 12.07
C GLY A 490 -36.85 -42.67 13.09
N THR A 491 -37.04 -41.33 13.10
CA THR A 491 -36.88 -40.37 14.20
C THR A 491 -35.54 -40.25 14.95
N THR A 492 -35.05 -38.99 14.96
CA THR A 492 -34.04 -38.34 15.81
C THR A 492 -33.56 -39.14 17.02
N ASN A 493 -32.26 -39.43 17.06
CA ASN A 493 -31.47 -39.51 18.28
C ASN A 493 -29.98 -39.32 17.96
N GLU A 494 -29.33 -38.40 18.68
CA GLU A 494 -27.87 -38.33 18.79
C GLU A 494 -27.34 -39.70 19.24
N LYS A 495 -26.42 -40.29 18.47
CA LYS A 495 -25.82 -41.58 18.82
C LYS A 495 -24.30 -41.45 18.88
N LYS A 496 -23.79 -41.61 20.09
CA LYS A 496 -22.37 -41.63 20.44
C LYS A 496 -21.74 -42.91 19.88
N VAL A 497 -20.69 -42.78 19.07
CA VAL A 497 -19.89 -43.91 18.57
C VAL A 497 -18.68 -44.07 19.49
N GLU A 498 -18.54 -45.24 20.12
CA GLU A 498 -17.33 -45.67 20.82
C GLU A 498 -16.46 -46.49 19.87
N THR A 499 -15.21 -46.08 19.69
CA THR A 499 -14.18 -46.86 19.00
C THR A 499 -13.41 -47.71 20.01
N LYS A 500 -13.37 -49.03 19.81
CA LYS A 500 -12.34 -49.90 20.40
C LYS A 500 -11.19 -50.07 19.42
N ALA A 501 -9.98 -49.81 19.89
CA ALA A 501 -8.76 -50.11 19.16
C ALA A 501 -8.44 -51.61 19.23
N ASN A 502 -7.96 -52.18 18.12
CA ASN A 502 -7.16 -53.40 18.10
C ASN A 502 -5.79 -53.07 17.52
#